data_AF-A0A3M6VMD3-F1
#
_entry.id   AF-A0A3M6VMD3-F1
#
_cell.length_a   1.000
_cell.length_b   1.000
_cell.length_c   1.000
_cell.angle_alpha   90.00
_cell.angle_beta   90.00
_cell.angle_gamma   90.00
#
_symmetry.space_group_name_H-M   'P 1'
#
loop_
_entity.id
_entity.type
_entity.pdbx_description
1 polymer ?
#
loop_
_entity_poly.entity_id
_entity_poly.type
_entity_poly.pdbx_seq_one_letter_code
_entity_poly.pdbx_strand_id
1 'polypeptide(L)'
;MNHVTWSVVVLFLFNTSIAQVVPPTSRVAPVTEASEQLAIASCGPRIRKSWEQLLPQEKDVYLRAIARSMDDGYYIKFIEIHTEQMTTAEAHNTCMFVYWHRLLLLGFENMLRSYGGEFSCITVPYWNYVDDNQRYMMGGCRSMEECSLLLRDFGGSLNGVTRSVTVNGSPVSGTCVTTSPLNHFCEATHLSAENCARCVPRGNWLNSPFPPTTTVSSLVRQLFATPTIAGVVTNLELGIHNTIHSTLSGVMGVLEAPADPIFFSHHATIDLLHSIYYKCVVGNTVPIPLEQKLKDPRVYTECPRRQPLPVDSVDQNILYPGSTVLLRTGEEGVNPLSVFSRFNTLAPFFTALPSEYLSFSDIRDLGVFSYNYEMTGLLAEIFTTCPGAGMDPNAASLPVRHLVSSVNATEGKSAFVEAVIVPNNRTVDAWYSEALAAASNSSSIETMMVDATQNALEAIKDVEKMTCVFYDECRDGVFDFSDGFRRSFQASGSSPCTTILANIKSGLDHIRTPNWRSIFLRHMKCDRT
;
A
#
# COMPACT_ATOMS: atom_id res chain seq x y z
N MET A 1 -49.95 -69.83 -36.66
CA MET A 1 -48.50 -70.11 -36.80
C MET A 1 -47.88 -68.90 -37.49
N ASN A 2 -47.42 -67.93 -36.69
CA ASN A 2 -46.77 -66.72 -37.15
C ASN A 2 -45.26 -66.89 -36.94
N HIS A 3 -44.51 -67.02 -38.03
CA HIS A 3 -43.05 -67.09 -37.98
C HIS A 3 -42.48 -65.68 -37.96
N VAL A 4 -41.95 -65.29 -36.79
CA VAL A 4 -41.17 -64.07 -36.59
C VAL A 4 -39.72 -64.37 -36.95
N THR A 5 -39.21 -63.69 -37.97
CA THR A 5 -37.80 -63.69 -38.38
C THR A 5 -36.98 -62.80 -37.45
N TRP A 6 -35.96 -63.38 -36.82
CA TRP A 6 -34.98 -62.66 -35.99
C TRP A 6 -33.85 -62.11 -36.88
N SER A 7 -33.72 -60.79 -36.95
CA SER A 7 -32.53 -60.13 -37.50
C SER A 7 -31.53 -59.89 -36.37
N VAL A 8 -30.35 -60.52 -36.48
CA VAL A 8 -29.21 -60.31 -35.59
C VAL A 8 -28.59 -58.95 -35.93
N VAL A 9 -28.74 -57.98 -35.03
CA VAL A 9 -27.98 -56.72 -35.08
C VAL A 9 -26.65 -56.96 -34.36
N VAL A 10 -25.56 -56.90 -35.12
CA VAL A 10 -24.19 -56.88 -34.57
C VAL A 10 -23.97 -55.49 -33.96
N LEU A 11 -24.02 -55.38 -32.63
CA LEU A 11 -23.54 -54.19 -31.93
C LEU A 11 -22.01 -54.15 -32.01
N PHE A 12 -21.48 -53.20 -32.79
CA PHE A 12 -20.10 -52.76 -32.61
C PHE A 12 -20.03 -51.96 -31.31
N LEU A 13 -19.40 -52.55 -30.29
CA LEU A 13 -18.98 -51.83 -29.09
C LEU A 13 -17.86 -50.86 -29.48
N PHE A 14 -18.23 -49.62 -29.80
CA PHE A 14 -17.27 -48.52 -29.79
C PHE A 14 -16.88 -48.27 -28.34
N ASN A 15 -15.69 -48.74 -27.98
CA ASN A 15 -15.03 -48.40 -26.73
C ASN A 15 -14.53 -46.95 -26.84
N THR A 16 -15.44 -45.97 -26.74
CA THR A 16 -15.07 -44.58 -26.55
C THR A 16 -14.61 -44.45 -25.10
N SER A 17 -13.32 -44.70 -24.86
CA SER A 17 -12.65 -44.10 -23.72
C SER A 17 -12.78 -42.59 -23.90
N ILE A 18 -13.78 -42.01 -23.25
CA ILE A 18 -13.73 -40.60 -22.88
C ILE A 18 -12.56 -40.54 -21.92
N ALA A 19 -11.37 -40.23 -22.46
CA ALA A 19 -10.31 -39.71 -21.64
C ALA A 19 -10.92 -38.50 -20.94
N GLN A 20 -11.16 -38.62 -19.64
CA GLN A 20 -11.37 -37.45 -18.80
C GLN A 20 -10.15 -36.57 -19.06
N VAL A 21 -10.36 -35.48 -19.81
CA VAL A 21 -9.42 -34.38 -19.85
C VAL A 21 -9.45 -33.82 -18.43
N VAL A 22 -8.59 -34.38 -17.58
CA VAL A 22 -8.17 -33.71 -16.36
C VAL A 22 -7.69 -32.34 -16.83
N PRO A 23 -8.28 -31.22 -16.36
CA PRO A 23 -7.73 -29.91 -16.68
C PRO A 23 -6.25 -29.94 -16.30
N PRO A 24 -5.33 -29.41 -17.12
CA PRO A 24 -3.94 -29.34 -16.70
C PRO A 24 -3.94 -28.64 -15.34
N THR A 25 -3.42 -29.32 -14.32
CA THR A 25 -3.10 -28.68 -13.04
C THR A 25 -2.33 -27.42 -13.42
N SER A 26 -2.94 -26.25 -13.17
CA SER A 26 -2.50 -25.03 -13.82
C SER A 26 -1.14 -24.65 -13.24
N ARG A 27 -0.06 -25.11 -13.85
CA ARG A 27 1.27 -24.73 -13.43
C ARG A 27 1.39 -23.25 -13.75
N VAL A 28 1.49 -22.48 -12.68
CA VAL A 28 1.89 -21.10 -12.74
C VAL A 28 3.20 -21.01 -13.54
N ALA A 29 3.24 -20.13 -14.53
CA ALA A 29 4.43 -19.94 -15.36
C ALA A 29 5.40 -18.95 -14.68
N PRO A 30 6.72 -19.16 -14.75
CA PRO A 30 7.67 -18.18 -14.27
C PRO A 30 7.47 -16.82 -14.95
N VAL A 31 7.49 -15.76 -14.15
CA VAL A 31 7.51 -14.38 -14.66
C VAL A 31 8.93 -14.10 -15.13
N THR A 32 9.07 -13.91 -16.44
CA THR A 32 10.32 -13.61 -17.13
C THR A 32 10.20 -12.26 -17.84
N GLU A 33 11.33 -11.69 -18.27
CA GLU A 33 11.31 -10.49 -19.09
C GLU A 33 10.47 -10.69 -20.37
N ALA A 34 10.60 -11.86 -21.01
CA ALA A 34 9.85 -12.19 -22.22
C ALA A 34 8.33 -12.27 -21.97
N SER A 35 7.89 -12.92 -20.90
CA SER A 35 6.47 -12.96 -20.55
C SER A 35 5.93 -11.58 -20.20
N GLU A 36 6.74 -10.73 -19.56
CA GLU A 36 6.32 -9.37 -19.23
C GLU A 36 6.25 -8.49 -20.47
N GLN A 37 7.18 -8.61 -21.42
CA GLN A 37 7.11 -7.92 -22.72
C GLN A 37 5.85 -8.30 -23.49
N LEU A 38 5.47 -9.59 -23.48
CA LEU A 38 4.21 -10.04 -24.06
C LEU A 38 3.00 -9.42 -23.35
N ALA A 39 3.02 -9.36 -22.01
CA ALA A 39 1.97 -8.73 -21.24
C ALA A 39 1.87 -7.22 -21.51
N ILE A 40 2.98 -6.51 -21.66
CA ILE A 40 3.02 -5.09 -22.06
C ILE A 40 2.40 -4.92 -23.44
N ALA A 41 2.71 -5.80 -24.39
CA ALA A 41 2.13 -5.75 -25.73
C ALA A 41 0.61 -5.97 -25.73
N SER A 42 0.07 -6.77 -24.80
CA SER A 42 -1.38 -7.03 -24.71
C SER A 42 -2.15 -6.06 -23.82
N CYS A 43 -1.55 -5.62 -22.71
CA CYS A 43 -2.22 -4.87 -21.65
C CYS A 43 -1.82 -3.38 -21.63
N GLY A 44 -0.72 -3.01 -22.30
CA GLY A 44 -0.03 -1.75 -22.05
C GLY A 44 0.87 -1.83 -20.80
N PRO A 45 1.52 -0.71 -20.43
CA PRO A 45 2.36 -0.67 -19.23
C PRO A 45 1.52 -0.90 -17.96
N ARG A 46 2.18 -1.34 -16.89
CA ARG A 46 1.53 -1.52 -15.59
C ARG A 46 1.09 -0.16 -15.01
N ILE A 47 -0.22 0.05 -14.89
CA ILE A 47 -0.82 1.22 -14.24
C ILE A 47 -1.69 0.75 -13.08
N ARG A 48 -1.26 1.03 -11.85
CA ARG A 48 -2.03 0.75 -10.64
C ARG A 48 -3.13 1.78 -10.45
N LYS A 49 -4.37 1.32 -10.38
CA LYS A 49 -5.57 2.16 -10.19
C LYS A 49 -6.05 2.10 -8.74
N SER A 50 -6.84 3.08 -8.33
CA SER A 50 -7.60 2.94 -7.07
C SER A 50 -8.66 1.87 -7.26
N TRP A 51 -9.00 1.17 -6.18
CA TRP A 51 -10.09 0.18 -6.21
C TRP A 51 -11.39 0.78 -6.74
N GLU A 52 -11.68 2.03 -6.42
CA GLU A 52 -12.86 2.76 -6.85
C GLU A 52 -12.90 3.03 -8.36
N GLN A 53 -11.75 3.07 -9.03
CA GLN A 53 -11.63 3.29 -10.48
C GLN A 53 -11.54 1.98 -11.28
N LEU A 54 -11.38 0.83 -10.62
CA LEU A 54 -11.48 -0.46 -11.29
C LEU A 54 -12.89 -0.69 -11.83
N LEU A 55 -12.97 -1.16 -13.07
CA LEU A 55 -14.20 -1.66 -13.66
C LEU A 55 -14.71 -2.88 -12.87
N PRO A 56 -16.03 -3.16 -12.85
CA PRO A 56 -16.57 -4.33 -12.18
C PRO A 56 -15.88 -5.65 -12.58
N GLN A 57 -15.51 -5.80 -13.85
CA GLN A 57 -14.78 -6.96 -14.36
C GLN A 57 -13.32 -7.01 -13.84
N GLU A 58 -12.64 -5.86 -13.73
CA GLU A 58 -11.29 -5.81 -13.17
C GLU A 58 -11.30 -6.22 -11.68
N LYS A 59 -12.32 -5.77 -10.93
CA LYS A 59 -12.52 -6.17 -9.53
C LYS A 59 -12.77 -7.68 -9.40
N ASP A 60 -13.69 -8.22 -10.20
CA ASP A 60 -13.99 -9.66 -10.21
C ASP A 60 -12.74 -10.51 -10.50
N VAL A 61 -11.99 -10.15 -11.54
CA VAL A 61 -10.73 -10.82 -11.90
C VAL A 61 -9.72 -10.78 -10.75
N TYR A 62 -9.57 -9.62 -10.09
CA TYR A 62 -8.66 -9.46 -8.96
C TYR A 62 -9.05 -10.33 -7.76
N LEU A 63 -10.33 -10.32 -7.35
CA LEU A 63 -10.81 -11.13 -6.22
C LEU A 63 -10.69 -12.63 -6.51
N ARG A 64 -10.97 -13.07 -7.76
CA ARG A 64 -10.76 -14.46 -8.18
C ARG A 64 -9.29 -14.86 -8.18
N ALA A 65 -8.39 -13.97 -8.57
CA ALA A 65 -6.95 -14.23 -8.52
C ALA A 65 -6.46 -14.40 -7.09
N ILE A 66 -6.95 -13.57 -6.15
CA ILE A 66 -6.67 -13.73 -4.71
C ILE A 66 -7.18 -15.08 -4.21
N ALA A 67 -8.46 -15.40 -4.44
CA ALA A 67 -9.06 -16.66 -4.02
C ALA A 67 -8.24 -17.86 -4.52
N ARG A 68 -7.87 -17.86 -5.81
CA ARG A 68 -7.01 -18.88 -6.40
C ARG A 68 -5.63 -18.95 -5.74
N SER A 69 -5.00 -17.83 -5.45
CA SER A 69 -3.71 -17.82 -4.76
C SER A 69 -3.75 -18.37 -3.33
N MET A 70 -4.90 -18.25 -2.66
CA MET A 70 -5.14 -18.88 -1.38
C MET A 70 -5.32 -20.39 -1.53
N ASP A 71 -6.13 -20.84 -2.50
CA ASP A 71 -6.34 -22.26 -2.78
C ASP A 71 -5.05 -22.98 -3.22
N ASP A 72 -4.21 -22.32 -4.03
CA ASP A 72 -2.94 -22.88 -4.51
C ASP A 72 -1.80 -22.80 -3.46
N GLY A 73 -2.06 -22.19 -2.30
CA GLY A 73 -1.10 -22.09 -1.19
C GLY A 73 0.04 -21.09 -1.40
N TYR A 74 -0.03 -20.25 -2.44
CA TYR A 74 0.95 -19.18 -2.65
C TYR A 74 0.72 -17.99 -1.72
N TYR A 75 -0.53 -17.69 -1.36
CA TYR A 75 -0.88 -16.52 -0.55
C TYR A 75 -0.26 -16.58 0.86
N ILE A 76 -0.33 -17.74 1.53
CA ILE A 76 0.26 -17.94 2.87
C ILE A 76 1.76 -17.65 2.90
N LYS A 77 2.46 -17.81 1.78
CA LYS A 77 3.91 -17.53 1.69
C LYS A 77 4.25 -16.05 1.86
N PHE A 78 3.34 -15.13 1.52
CA PHE A 78 3.55 -13.69 1.75
C PHE A 78 3.37 -13.32 3.23
N ILE A 79 2.58 -14.09 3.97
CA ILE A 79 2.40 -13.96 5.42
C ILE A 79 3.64 -14.50 6.13
N GLU A 80 4.15 -15.65 5.69
CA GLU A 80 5.42 -16.20 6.16
C GLU A 80 6.60 -15.26 5.92
N ILE A 81 6.64 -14.57 4.77
CA ILE A 81 7.59 -13.48 4.56
C ILE A 81 7.40 -12.44 5.66
N HIS A 82 6.25 -11.76 5.73
CA HIS A 82 6.13 -10.62 6.64
C HIS A 82 6.31 -10.94 8.15
N THR A 83 6.13 -12.19 8.56
CA THR A 83 6.26 -12.66 9.95
C THR A 83 7.64 -13.25 10.29
N GLU A 84 8.48 -13.58 9.30
CA GLU A 84 9.80 -14.14 9.56
C GLU A 84 10.74 -13.10 10.20
N GLN A 85 11.34 -13.44 11.33
CA GLN A 85 12.03 -12.50 12.22
C GLN A 85 13.02 -11.55 11.51
N MET A 86 13.91 -12.07 10.65
CA MET A 86 14.94 -11.24 10.02
C MET A 86 14.34 -10.32 8.95
N THR A 87 13.39 -10.84 8.17
CA THR A 87 12.76 -10.04 7.11
C THR A 87 11.83 -8.98 7.70
N THR A 88 11.07 -9.28 8.77
CA THR A 88 10.28 -8.27 9.50
C THR A 88 11.16 -7.16 10.08
N ALA A 89 12.35 -7.51 10.56
CA ALA A 89 13.31 -6.56 11.13
C ALA A 89 13.88 -5.59 10.08
N GLU A 90 13.92 -5.98 8.81
CA GLU A 90 14.24 -5.07 7.69
C GLU A 90 13.01 -4.30 7.20
N ALA A 91 11.85 -4.95 7.18
CA ALA A 91 10.61 -4.38 6.70
C ALA A 91 10.13 -3.17 7.53
N HIS A 92 10.40 -3.14 8.84
CA HIS A 92 9.85 -2.13 9.76
C HIS A 92 10.89 -1.48 10.67
N ASN A 93 10.65 -0.21 11.01
CA ASN A 93 11.51 0.65 11.82
C ASN A 93 12.93 0.78 11.23
N THR A 94 13.02 0.84 9.90
CA THR A 94 14.26 1.02 9.15
C THR A 94 14.09 2.06 8.04
N CYS A 95 15.20 2.56 7.51
CA CYS A 95 15.21 3.46 6.37
C CYS A 95 14.77 2.79 5.04
N MET A 96 14.56 1.47 5.05
CA MET A 96 14.26 0.67 3.85
C MET A 96 12.78 0.26 3.74
N PHE A 97 11.94 0.63 4.71
CA PHE A 97 10.54 0.20 4.81
C PHE A 97 9.77 0.28 3.47
N VAL A 98 9.80 1.41 2.75
CA VAL A 98 9.08 1.55 1.47
C VAL A 98 9.66 0.66 0.35
N TYR A 99 10.98 0.47 0.31
CA TYR A 99 11.64 -0.33 -0.73
C TYR A 99 11.44 -1.83 -0.51
N TRP A 100 11.48 -2.27 0.75
CA TRP A 100 11.18 -3.64 1.11
C TRP A 100 9.74 -4.01 0.72
N HIS A 101 8.76 -3.16 1.08
CA HIS A 101 7.36 -3.38 0.74
C HIS A 101 7.09 -3.26 -0.76
N ARG A 102 7.82 -2.42 -1.50
CA ARG A 102 7.74 -2.32 -2.96
C ARG A 102 8.11 -3.65 -3.64
N LEU A 103 9.18 -4.32 -3.21
CA LEU A 103 9.55 -5.63 -3.72
C LEU A 103 8.49 -6.69 -3.37
N LEU A 104 7.95 -6.67 -2.14
CA LEU A 104 6.86 -7.57 -1.75
C LEU A 104 5.63 -7.41 -2.67
N LEU A 105 5.22 -6.17 -2.96
CA LEU A 105 4.11 -5.85 -3.86
C LEU A 105 4.37 -6.34 -5.29
N LEU A 106 5.57 -6.13 -5.83
CA LEU A 106 5.94 -6.59 -7.17
C LEU A 106 5.89 -8.12 -7.28
N GLY A 107 6.43 -8.83 -6.29
CA GLY A 107 6.35 -10.29 -6.24
C GLY A 107 4.92 -10.82 -6.11
N PHE A 108 4.08 -10.15 -5.30
CA PHE A 108 2.65 -10.49 -5.17
C PHE A 108 1.89 -10.26 -6.49
N GLU A 109 2.12 -9.12 -7.13
CA GLU A 109 1.54 -8.80 -8.43
C GLU A 109 1.98 -9.79 -9.51
N ASN A 110 3.27 -10.15 -9.54
CA ASN A 110 3.82 -11.16 -10.44
C ASN A 110 3.16 -12.54 -10.21
N MET A 111 2.96 -12.93 -8.95
CA MET A 111 2.25 -14.17 -8.61
C MET A 111 0.81 -14.16 -9.16
N LEU A 112 0.05 -13.08 -9.01
CA LEU A 112 -1.30 -13.02 -9.58
C LEU A 112 -1.29 -13.03 -11.13
N ARG A 113 -0.38 -12.27 -11.76
CA ARG A 113 -0.27 -12.21 -13.23
C ARG A 113 0.14 -13.53 -13.86
N SER A 114 0.93 -14.33 -13.13
CA SER A 114 1.48 -15.59 -13.61
C SER A 114 0.46 -16.70 -13.83
N TYR A 115 -0.78 -16.51 -13.38
CA TYR A 115 -1.92 -17.36 -13.78
C TYR A 115 -2.29 -17.23 -15.26
N GLY A 116 -1.81 -16.20 -15.95
CA GLY A 116 -2.01 -16.02 -17.38
C GLY A 116 -3.44 -15.63 -17.77
N GLY A 117 -3.72 -15.58 -19.07
CA GLY A 117 -5.06 -15.31 -19.60
C GLY A 117 -5.64 -14.00 -19.09
N GLU A 118 -6.83 -14.05 -18.51
CA GLU A 118 -7.50 -12.86 -17.93
C GLU A 118 -6.73 -12.22 -16.77
N PHE A 119 -5.85 -12.97 -16.10
CA PHE A 119 -5.05 -12.47 -14.97
C PHE A 119 -3.79 -11.72 -15.43
N SER A 120 -3.38 -11.86 -16.69
CA SER A 120 -2.12 -11.29 -17.22
C SER A 120 -2.03 -9.78 -17.13
N CYS A 121 -3.17 -9.07 -17.06
CA CYS A 121 -3.21 -7.62 -16.96
C CYS A 121 -3.40 -7.10 -15.52
N ILE A 122 -3.42 -7.98 -14.50
CA ILE A 122 -3.57 -7.55 -13.11
C ILE A 122 -2.45 -6.61 -12.70
N THR A 123 -2.84 -5.54 -12.02
CA THR A 123 -1.98 -4.71 -11.18
C THR A 123 -2.59 -4.65 -9.79
N VAL A 124 -1.77 -4.54 -8.74
CA VAL A 124 -2.30 -4.39 -7.38
C VAL A 124 -3.00 -3.03 -7.25
N PRO A 125 -4.31 -2.98 -6.95
CA PRO A 125 -5.02 -1.72 -6.78
C PRO A 125 -4.64 -1.07 -5.45
N TYR A 126 -4.59 0.25 -5.42
CA TYR A 126 -4.36 0.99 -4.17
C TYR A 126 -5.68 1.40 -3.53
N TRP A 127 -5.67 1.59 -2.20
CA TRP A 127 -6.81 2.08 -1.45
C TRP A 127 -6.77 3.61 -1.34
N ASN A 128 -7.69 4.32 -2.01
CA ASN A 128 -7.79 5.78 -1.87
C ASN A 128 -8.55 6.20 -0.60
N TYR A 129 -8.05 5.78 0.57
CA TYR A 129 -8.65 6.17 1.85
C TYR A 129 -8.51 7.66 2.17
N VAL A 130 -7.75 8.42 1.39
CA VAL A 130 -7.65 9.89 1.53
C VAL A 130 -8.97 10.53 1.13
N ASP A 131 -9.54 10.13 -0.02
CA ASP A 131 -10.85 10.58 -0.46
C ASP A 131 -11.99 9.96 0.40
N ASP A 132 -11.85 8.71 0.84
CA ASP A 132 -12.82 8.11 1.77
C ASP A 132 -12.86 8.88 3.09
N ASN A 133 -11.70 9.25 3.62
CA ASN A 133 -11.62 10.02 4.84
C ASN A 133 -12.13 11.46 4.65
N GLN A 134 -11.89 12.09 3.50
CA GLN A 134 -12.49 13.39 3.20
C GLN A 134 -14.02 13.31 3.27
N ARG A 135 -14.63 12.23 2.75
CA ARG A 135 -16.09 12.00 2.89
C ARG A 135 -16.51 11.79 4.33
N TYR A 136 -15.72 11.06 5.12
CA TYR A 136 -15.93 10.87 6.56
C TYR A 136 -15.92 12.23 7.31
N MET A 137 -14.87 13.04 7.10
CA MET A 137 -14.73 14.36 7.72
C MET A 137 -15.86 15.33 7.38
N MET A 138 -16.41 15.25 6.17
CA MET A 138 -17.56 16.04 5.73
C MET A 138 -18.91 15.49 6.22
N GLY A 139 -18.94 14.33 6.88
CA GLY A 139 -20.15 13.70 7.42
C GLY A 139 -20.97 12.95 6.39
N GLY A 140 -20.35 12.55 5.27
CA GLY A 140 -21.00 11.75 4.22
C GLY A 140 -21.11 10.26 4.55
N CYS A 141 -20.50 9.81 5.64
CA CYS A 141 -20.48 8.44 6.17
C CYS A 141 -19.90 8.48 7.60
N ARG A 142 -20.08 7.41 8.39
CA ARG A 142 -19.76 7.38 9.84
C ARG A 142 -18.65 6.44 10.26
N SER A 143 -18.13 5.62 9.36
CA SER A 143 -17.06 4.66 9.67
C SER A 143 -16.23 4.31 8.45
N MET A 144 -15.08 3.66 8.68
CA MET A 144 -14.19 3.23 7.60
C MET A 144 -14.92 2.36 6.58
N GLU A 145 -15.68 1.37 7.04
CA GLU A 145 -16.41 0.46 6.15
C GLU A 145 -17.58 1.15 5.41
N GLU A 146 -18.25 2.12 6.04
CA GLU A 146 -19.32 2.88 5.37
C GLU A 146 -18.77 3.81 4.29
N CYS A 147 -17.58 4.41 4.49
CA CYS A 147 -16.99 5.27 3.48
C CYS A 147 -16.34 4.46 2.35
N SER A 148 -15.63 3.38 2.67
CA SER A 148 -14.77 2.67 1.73
C SER A 148 -15.51 1.58 0.94
N LEU A 149 -15.51 1.73 -0.39
CA LEU A 149 -15.99 0.67 -1.28
C LEU A 149 -15.08 -0.55 -1.26
N LEU A 150 -13.76 -0.33 -1.14
CA LEU A 150 -12.78 -1.41 -1.02
C LEU A 150 -13.09 -2.32 0.17
N LEU A 151 -13.25 -1.78 1.38
CA LEU A 151 -13.51 -2.61 2.57
C LEU A 151 -14.77 -3.48 2.40
N ARG A 152 -15.82 -2.94 1.79
CA ARG A 152 -17.07 -3.67 1.53
C ARG A 152 -16.92 -4.75 0.45
N ASP A 153 -16.28 -4.42 -0.67
CA ASP A 153 -16.08 -5.35 -1.79
C ASP A 153 -15.16 -6.52 -1.38
N PHE A 154 -14.26 -6.31 -0.42
CA PHE A 154 -13.45 -7.37 0.20
C PHE A 154 -14.18 -8.11 1.33
N GLY A 155 -15.50 -7.96 1.45
CA GLY A 155 -16.33 -8.78 2.33
C GLY A 155 -16.81 -8.11 3.62
N GLY A 156 -16.38 -6.87 3.88
CA GLY A 156 -16.68 -6.13 5.11
C GLY A 156 -16.07 -6.78 6.35
N SER A 157 -16.54 -6.37 7.53
CA SER A 157 -15.93 -6.77 8.80
C SER A 157 -16.83 -7.65 9.68
N LEU A 158 -18.12 -7.79 9.35
CA LEU A 158 -19.11 -8.45 10.22
C LEU A 158 -19.67 -9.77 9.69
N ASN A 159 -19.39 -10.13 8.42
CA ASN A 159 -19.92 -11.34 7.79
C ASN A 159 -19.14 -12.60 8.20
N GLY A 160 -19.25 -12.99 9.47
CA GLY A 160 -18.48 -14.07 10.05
C GLY A 160 -18.84 -14.38 11.49
N VAL A 161 -18.01 -15.17 12.15
CA VAL A 161 -18.16 -15.52 13.57
C VAL A 161 -16.95 -15.07 14.35
N THR A 162 -17.17 -14.43 15.51
CA THR A 162 -16.07 -14.05 16.40
C THR A 162 -15.37 -15.28 16.96
N ARG A 163 -14.08 -15.44 16.62
CA ARG A 163 -13.22 -16.52 17.11
C ARG A 163 -11.74 -16.13 16.99
N SER A 164 -10.87 -16.95 17.57
CA SER A 164 -9.43 -16.86 17.33
C SER A 164 -9.01 -17.85 16.25
N VAL A 165 -8.11 -17.45 15.35
CA VAL A 165 -7.43 -18.31 14.37
C VAL A 165 -5.92 -18.15 14.56
N THR A 166 -5.18 -19.25 14.54
CA THR A 166 -3.72 -19.23 14.66
C THR A 166 -3.11 -19.08 13.27
N VAL A 167 -2.76 -17.86 12.89
CA VAL A 167 -2.18 -17.54 11.58
C VAL A 167 -0.67 -17.62 11.66
N ASN A 168 -0.07 -18.53 10.90
CA ASN A 168 1.37 -18.79 10.88
C ASN A 168 2.01 -18.86 12.29
N GLY A 169 1.38 -19.59 13.21
CA GLY A 169 1.83 -19.77 14.60
C GLY A 169 1.30 -18.75 15.62
N SER A 170 0.71 -17.64 15.18
CA SER A 170 0.23 -16.58 16.08
C SER A 170 -1.31 -16.56 16.21
N PRO A 171 -1.87 -16.62 17.44
CA PRO A 171 -3.31 -16.52 17.63
C PRO A 171 -3.81 -15.09 17.40
N VAL A 172 -4.74 -14.93 16.46
CA VAL A 172 -5.39 -13.66 16.16
C VAL A 172 -6.90 -13.76 16.39
N SER A 173 -7.42 -12.87 17.23
CA SER A 173 -8.85 -12.77 17.54
C SER A 173 -9.53 -11.68 16.72
N GLY A 174 -10.75 -11.95 16.30
CA GLY A 174 -11.60 -11.01 15.57
C GLY A 174 -12.88 -11.67 15.08
N THR A 175 -13.66 -10.96 14.27
CA THR A 175 -14.73 -11.59 13.48
C THR A 175 -14.08 -12.33 12.33
N CYS A 176 -14.16 -13.66 12.31
CA CYS A 176 -13.60 -14.45 11.23
C CYS A 176 -14.51 -14.39 10.02
N VAL A 177 -14.23 -13.45 9.11
CA VAL A 177 -15.07 -13.12 7.96
C VAL A 177 -14.91 -14.16 6.86
N THR A 178 -16.04 -14.65 6.36
CA THR A 178 -16.13 -15.78 5.40
C THR A 178 -16.55 -15.34 4.00
N THR A 179 -16.74 -14.05 3.74
CA THR A 179 -17.06 -13.57 2.40
C THR A 179 -15.87 -13.78 1.47
N SER A 180 -16.12 -14.24 0.24
CA SER A 180 -15.07 -14.39 -0.78
C SER A 180 -14.35 -13.06 -1.04
N PRO A 181 -13.01 -13.05 -1.17
CA PRO A 181 -12.11 -14.21 -1.31
C PRO A 181 -11.68 -14.88 0.00
N LEU A 182 -12.08 -14.38 1.17
CA LEU A 182 -11.56 -14.81 2.47
C LEU A 182 -11.96 -16.24 2.87
N ASN A 183 -13.05 -16.77 2.30
CA ASN A 183 -13.39 -18.20 2.45
C ASN A 183 -12.37 -19.14 1.81
N HIS A 184 -11.42 -18.65 1.01
CA HIS A 184 -10.34 -19.47 0.45
C HIS A 184 -9.12 -19.51 1.38
N PHE A 185 -9.08 -18.68 2.41
CA PHE A 185 -7.92 -18.53 3.27
C PHE A 185 -7.54 -19.81 4.01
N CYS A 186 -6.24 -20.10 4.00
CA CYS A 186 -5.59 -21.10 4.82
C CYS A 186 -4.49 -20.45 5.66
N GLU A 187 -4.53 -20.70 6.96
CA GLU A 187 -3.77 -19.99 7.98
C GLU A 187 -2.34 -20.52 8.18
N ALA A 188 -2.00 -21.68 7.61
CA ALA A 188 -0.67 -22.28 7.66
C ALA A 188 -0.42 -23.16 6.43
N THR A 189 0.86 -23.33 6.06
CA THR A 189 1.27 -24.10 4.87
C THR A 189 1.06 -25.60 5.04
N HIS A 190 1.26 -26.14 6.24
CA HIS A 190 1.13 -27.58 6.50
C HIS A 190 -0.34 -28.08 6.44
N LEU A 191 -1.31 -27.17 6.49
CA LEU A 191 -2.73 -27.53 6.50
C LEU A 191 -3.21 -27.98 5.12
N SER A 192 -4.06 -29.00 5.12
CA SER A 192 -4.82 -29.35 3.92
C SER A 192 -6.05 -28.45 3.78
N ALA A 193 -6.55 -28.32 2.55
CA ALA A 193 -7.72 -27.53 2.19
C ALA A 193 -8.96 -27.76 3.09
N GLU A 194 -9.15 -28.98 3.61
CA GLU A 194 -10.27 -29.36 4.47
C GLU A 194 -10.13 -28.89 5.92
N ASN A 195 -8.89 -28.60 6.35
CA ASN A 195 -8.56 -28.22 7.73
C ASN A 195 -8.32 -26.73 7.91
N CYS A 196 -8.27 -25.96 6.81
CA CYS A 196 -8.12 -24.50 6.87
C CYS A 196 -9.31 -23.84 7.60
N ALA A 197 -9.05 -22.74 8.29
CA ALA A 197 -10.04 -21.90 8.95
C ALA A 197 -11.11 -21.39 7.97
N ARG A 198 -10.76 -21.13 6.70
CA ARG A 198 -11.66 -20.63 5.65
C ARG A 198 -12.32 -19.29 6.03
N CYS A 199 -11.58 -18.44 6.74
CA CYS A 199 -11.95 -17.06 7.05
C CYS A 199 -10.77 -16.28 7.62
N VAL A 200 -10.86 -14.95 7.57
CA VAL A 200 -9.83 -14.03 8.08
C VAL A 200 -10.38 -13.25 9.28
N PRO A 201 -9.72 -13.28 10.46
CA PRO A 201 -10.13 -12.48 11.63
C PRO A 201 -9.95 -10.97 11.42
N ARG A 202 -11.04 -10.21 11.40
CA ARG A 202 -11.06 -8.75 11.23
C ARG A 202 -11.57 -8.03 12.48
N GLY A 203 -11.14 -6.76 12.65
CA GLY A 203 -11.76 -5.83 13.60
C GLY A 203 -13.16 -5.40 13.16
N ASN A 204 -13.85 -4.58 13.97
CA ASN A 204 -15.18 -4.07 13.63
C ASN A 204 -15.11 -2.71 12.92
N TRP A 205 -14.96 -2.75 11.59
CA TRP A 205 -14.74 -1.55 10.78
C TRP A 205 -15.97 -0.67 10.61
N LEU A 206 -17.17 -1.23 10.84
CA LEU A 206 -18.41 -0.44 10.92
C LEU A 206 -18.45 0.49 12.13
N ASN A 207 -17.62 0.22 13.15
CA ASN A 207 -17.46 1.06 14.34
C ASN A 207 -16.05 1.66 14.47
N SER A 208 -15.24 1.62 13.41
CA SER A 208 -13.92 2.25 13.38
C SER A 208 -13.97 3.59 12.64
N PRO A 209 -13.49 4.69 13.24
CA PRO A 209 -13.33 5.97 12.54
C PRO A 209 -12.09 5.93 11.63
N PHE A 210 -11.99 6.85 10.66
CA PHE A 210 -10.70 7.04 9.98
C PHE A 210 -9.67 7.68 10.92
N PRO A 211 -8.41 7.24 10.88
CA PRO A 211 -7.36 7.92 11.63
C PRO A 211 -7.04 9.27 10.96
N PRO A 212 -6.84 10.36 11.73
CA PRO A 212 -6.60 11.69 11.16
C PRO A 212 -5.31 11.80 10.31
N THR A 213 -4.38 10.85 10.48
CA THR A 213 -3.15 10.71 9.68
C THR A 213 -3.40 10.45 8.19
N THR A 214 -4.63 10.10 7.82
CA THR A 214 -5.04 9.85 6.43
C THR A 214 -5.59 11.10 5.74
N THR A 215 -5.69 12.23 6.46
CA THR A 215 -6.15 13.52 5.91
C THR A 215 -5.08 14.17 5.02
N VAL A 216 -5.51 15.01 4.07
CA VAL A 216 -4.57 15.77 3.22
C VAL A 216 -3.59 16.58 4.06
N SER A 217 -4.03 17.21 5.16
CA SER A 217 -3.19 18.02 6.02
C SER A 217 -2.06 17.21 6.67
N SER A 218 -2.37 16.00 7.14
CA SER A 218 -1.34 15.13 7.72
C SER A 218 -0.43 14.54 6.64
N LEU A 219 -0.98 14.20 5.48
CA LEU A 219 -0.21 13.65 4.36
C LEU A 219 0.82 14.61 3.81
N VAL A 220 0.45 15.88 3.58
CA VAL A 220 1.37 16.91 3.11
C VAL A 220 2.53 17.06 4.11
N ARG A 221 2.26 17.05 5.43
CA ARG A 221 3.33 17.03 6.43
C ARG A 221 4.20 15.77 6.31
N GLN A 222 3.58 14.58 6.29
CA GLN A 222 4.32 13.31 6.27
C GLN A 222 5.27 13.22 5.06
N LEU A 223 4.85 13.72 3.90
CA LEU A 223 5.61 13.71 2.67
C LEU A 223 6.72 14.77 2.61
N PHE A 224 6.46 15.98 3.10
CA PHE A 224 7.31 17.14 2.77
C PHE A 224 8.01 17.79 3.96
N ALA A 225 7.60 17.49 5.20
CA ALA A 225 8.19 18.13 6.39
C ALA A 225 9.65 17.75 6.67
N THR A 226 10.09 16.59 6.18
CA THR A 226 11.45 16.10 6.38
C THR A 226 11.92 15.46 5.08
N PRO A 227 12.42 16.27 4.13
CA PRO A 227 12.51 15.87 2.73
C PRO A 227 13.67 14.92 2.42
N THR A 228 14.10 14.06 3.35
CA THR A 228 15.04 12.96 3.11
C THR A 228 14.30 11.62 3.04
N ILE A 229 14.88 10.59 2.41
CA ILE A 229 14.23 9.27 2.35
C ILE A 229 13.98 8.71 3.76
N ALA A 230 14.95 8.84 4.67
CA ALA A 230 14.80 8.40 6.05
C ALA A 230 13.68 9.16 6.79
N GLY A 231 13.55 10.47 6.53
CA GLY A 231 12.51 11.31 7.11
C GLY A 231 11.11 10.94 6.62
N VAL A 232 10.91 10.86 5.31
CA VAL A 232 9.60 10.51 4.73
C VAL A 232 9.19 9.09 5.08
N VAL A 233 10.12 8.12 5.06
CA VAL A 233 9.86 6.74 5.44
C VAL A 233 9.41 6.65 6.90
N THR A 234 10.12 7.31 7.81
CA THR A 234 9.75 7.36 9.23
C THR A 234 8.37 7.99 9.43
N ASN A 235 8.09 9.09 8.73
CA ASN A 235 6.81 9.78 8.81
C ASN A 235 5.65 8.91 8.31
N LEU A 236 5.82 8.21 7.18
CA LEU A 236 4.80 7.35 6.61
C LEU A 236 4.56 6.11 7.48
N GLU A 237 5.63 5.47 7.95
CA GLU A 237 5.54 4.27 8.81
C GLU A 237 4.83 4.60 10.14
N LEU A 238 5.32 5.60 10.87
CA LEU A 238 4.76 5.97 12.18
C LEU A 238 3.40 6.69 12.08
N GLY A 239 3.12 7.30 10.94
CA GLY A 239 1.87 7.99 10.66
C GLY A 239 0.84 7.08 10.03
N ILE A 240 0.58 7.31 8.76
CA ILE A 240 -0.51 6.71 8.00
C ILE A 240 -0.49 5.18 7.98
N HIS A 241 0.68 4.55 7.92
CA HIS A 241 0.82 3.10 7.88
C HIS A 241 0.35 2.47 9.20
N ASN A 242 1.01 2.81 10.31
CA ASN A 242 0.71 2.21 11.62
C ASN A 242 -0.71 2.50 12.07
N THR A 243 -1.22 3.69 11.79
CA THR A 243 -2.59 4.07 12.20
C THR A 243 -3.66 3.30 11.43
N ILE A 244 -3.51 3.08 10.12
CA ILE A 244 -4.45 2.23 9.37
C ILE A 244 -4.46 0.80 9.90
N HIS A 245 -3.29 0.18 10.06
CA HIS A 245 -3.17 -1.17 10.63
C HIS A 245 -3.81 -1.26 12.02
N SER A 246 -3.48 -0.32 12.90
CA SER A 246 -4.02 -0.29 14.27
C SER A 246 -5.54 -0.13 14.31
N THR A 247 -6.09 0.75 13.46
CA THR A 247 -7.54 0.99 13.37
C THR A 247 -8.31 -0.19 12.80
N LEU A 248 -7.75 -0.90 11.81
CA LEU A 248 -8.39 -2.08 11.24
C LEU A 248 -8.38 -3.28 12.19
N SER A 249 -7.39 -3.38 13.08
CA SER A 249 -7.29 -4.44 14.09
C SER A 249 -7.40 -5.86 13.49
N GLY A 250 -7.74 -6.87 14.27
CA GLY A 250 -7.71 -8.27 13.84
C GLY A 250 -6.33 -8.63 13.29
N VAL A 251 -6.27 -9.32 12.14
CA VAL A 251 -4.98 -9.61 11.48
C VAL A 251 -4.25 -8.35 11.03
N MET A 252 -4.95 -7.30 10.60
CA MET A 252 -4.33 -6.02 10.20
C MET A 252 -3.68 -5.29 11.38
N GLY A 253 -3.98 -5.67 12.62
CA GLY A 253 -3.36 -5.09 13.81
C GLY A 253 -2.06 -5.76 14.27
N VAL A 254 -1.58 -6.79 13.55
CA VAL A 254 -0.42 -7.62 13.93
C VAL A 254 0.50 -7.93 12.74
N LEU A 255 1.64 -8.59 12.97
CA LEU A 255 2.59 -8.97 11.92
C LEU A 255 1.99 -9.94 10.88
N GLU A 256 0.92 -10.64 11.22
CA GLU A 256 0.18 -11.50 10.31
C GLU A 256 -0.74 -10.69 9.35
N ALA A 257 -0.65 -9.35 9.32
CA ALA A 257 -1.48 -8.46 8.51
C ALA A 257 -1.66 -8.87 7.03
N PRO A 258 -0.65 -9.41 6.30
CA PRO A 258 -0.87 -9.89 4.94
C PRO A 258 -1.91 -11.01 4.82
N ALA A 259 -2.35 -11.63 5.92
CA ALA A 259 -3.48 -12.56 5.91
C ALA A 259 -4.77 -11.93 5.37
N ASP A 260 -4.92 -10.61 5.54
CA ASP A 260 -6.00 -9.85 4.92
C ASP A 260 -5.54 -9.28 3.56
N PRO A 261 -6.25 -9.56 2.44
CA PRO A 261 -5.92 -9.00 1.14
C PRO A 261 -5.88 -7.47 1.08
N ILE A 262 -6.57 -6.77 2.00
CA ILE A 262 -6.52 -5.30 2.11
C ILE A 262 -5.10 -4.80 2.41
N PHE A 263 -4.24 -5.63 3.02
CA PHE A 263 -2.82 -5.32 3.24
C PHE A 263 -2.14 -4.83 1.96
N PHE A 264 -2.34 -5.52 0.83
CA PHE A 264 -1.67 -5.20 -0.42
C PHE A 264 -2.16 -3.89 -1.01
N SER A 265 -3.46 -3.58 -0.89
CA SER A 265 -4.00 -2.29 -1.33
C SER A 265 -3.61 -1.13 -0.42
N HIS A 266 -3.50 -1.37 0.89
CA HIS A 266 -2.94 -0.39 1.82
C HIS A 266 -1.48 -0.07 1.48
N HIS A 267 -0.64 -1.09 1.30
CA HIS A 267 0.77 -0.90 0.96
C HIS A 267 0.99 -0.35 -0.44
N ALA A 268 0.10 -0.62 -1.40
CA ALA A 268 0.10 0.07 -2.69
C ALA A 268 -0.16 1.58 -2.54
N THR A 269 -0.95 2.01 -1.56
CA THR A 269 -1.11 3.43 -1.22
C THR A 269 0.15 4.01 -0.60
N ILE A 270 0.82 3.29 0.31
CA ILE A 270 2.12 3.70 0.87
C ILE A 270 3.17 3.87 -0.25
N ASP A 271 3.20 2.94 -1.19
CA ASP A 271 4.09 2.99 -2.35
C ASP A 271 3.78 4.16 -3.30
N LEU A 272 2.50 4.46 -3.52
CA LEU A 272 2.04 5.64 -4.24
C LEU A 272 2.50 6.94 -3.55
N LEU A 273 2.37 7.02 -2.22
CA LEU A 273 2.81 8.18 -1.43
C LEU A 273 4.32 8.41 -1.57
N HIS A 274 5.12 7.33 -1.53
CA HIS A 274 6.55 7.44 -1.84
C HIS A 274 6.80 7.91 -3.28
N SER A 275 5.99 7.49 -4.24
CA SER A 275 6.10 7.93 -5.64
C SER A 275 5.75 9.42 -5.83
N ILE A 276 4.78 9.94 -5.06
CA ILE A 276 4.48 11.38 -4.95
C ILE A 276 5.69 12.12 -4.37
N TYR A 277 6.25 11.64 -3.25
CA TYR A 277 7.47 12.21 -2.67
C TYR A 277 8.61 12.24 -3.68
N TYR A 278 8.86 11.13 -4.37
CA TYR A 278 9.94 11.02 -5.35
C TYR A 278 9.80 12.05 -6.46
N LYS A 279 8.60 12.18 -7.05
CA LYS A 279 8.33 13.23 -8.05
C LYS A 279 8.59 14.62 -7.48
N CYS A 280 7.99 14.93 -6.33
CA CYS A 280 7.90 16.29 -5.84
C CYS A 280 9.20 16.79 -5.21
N VAL A 281 9.95 15.92 -4.53
CA VAL A 281 11.13 16.27 -3.75
C VAL A 281 12.43 15.93 -4.49
N VAL A 282 12.47 14.81 -5.23
CA VAL A 282 13.68 14.42 -5.98
C VAL A 282 13.72 15.10 -7.36
N GLY A 283 12.57 15.22 -8.02
CA GLY A 283 12.38 16.11 -9.17
C GLY A 283 13.00 15.65 -10.48
N ASN A 284 12.54 14.54 -11.06
CA ASN A 284 13.09 14.00 -12.30
C ASN A 284 12.06 13.70 -13.41
N THR A 285 12.40 14.14 -14.63
CA THR A 285 11.69 13.82 -15.88
C THR A 285 12.38 12.71 -16.68
N VAL A 286 13.56 12.26 -16.24
CA VAL A 286 14.36 11.13 -16.78
C VAL A 286 14.95 10.31 -15.63
N PRO A 287 15.36 9.03 -15.83
CA PRO A 287 15.98 8.25 -14.77
C PRO A 287 17.23 8.95 -14.24
N ILE A 288 17.38 9.02 -12.93
CA ILE A 288 18.57 9.61 -12.32
C ILE A 288 19.72 8.59 -12.46
N PRO A 289 20.90 8.98 -12.97
CA PRO A 289 22.04 8.07 -13.04
C PRO A 289 22.42 7.49 -11.67
N LEU A 290 22.92 6.26 -11.67
CA LEU A 290 23.25 5.53 -10.44
C LEU A 290 24.19 6.32 -9.53
N GLU A 291 25.22 6.96 -10.09
CA GLU A 291 26.19 7.75 -9.32
C GLU A 291 25.56 8.95 -8.59
N GLN A 292 24.46 9.49 -9.11
CA GLN A 292 23.72 10.59 -8.50
C GLN A 292 22.75 10.05 -7.45
N LYS A 293 22.04 8.93 -7.71
CA LYS A 293 21.18 8.27 -6.72
C LYS A 293 21.95 7.93 -5.44
N LEU A 294 23.19 7.44 -5.58
CA LEU A 294 24.07 7.06 -4.45
C LEU A 294 24.46 8.24 -3.53
N LYS A 295 24.39 9.48 -4.01
CA LYS A 295 24.80 10.67 -3.26
C LYS A 295 23.61 11.51 -2.78
N ASP A 296 22.39 11.14 -3.17
CA ASP A 296 21.19 11.92 -2.88
C ASP A 296 20.48 11.38 -1.62
N PRO A 297 20.52 12.09 -0.47
CA PRO A 297 19.86 11.66 0.76
C PRO A 297 18.32 11.64 0.66
N ARG A 298 17.77 12.20 -0.42
CA ARG A 298 16.34 12.13 -0.75
C ARG A 298 15.98 10.81 -1.44
N VAL A 299 16.96 10.11 -2.02
CA VAL A 299 16.78 8.82 -2.70
C VAL A 299 17.22 7.67 -1.81
N TYR A 300 18.36 7.79 -1.15
CA TYR A 300 18.89 6.71 -0.32
C TYR A 300 19.61 7.25 0.90
N THR A 301 19.52 6.55 2.03
CA THR A 301 20.33 6.81 3.22
C THR A 301 20.68 5.49 3.87
N GLU A 302 21.92 5.34 4.30
CA GLU A 302 22.37 4.16 5.06
C GLU A 302 21.79 4.19 6.47
N CYS A 303 21.37 3.04 6.99
CA CYS A 303 20.94 2.92 8.38
C CYS A 303 21.32 1.58 9.00
N PRO A 304 21.34 1.50 10.34
CA PRO A 304 21.61 0.24 11.03
C PRO A 304 20.58 -0.84 10.72
N ARG A 305 21.04 -2.07 10.58
CA ARG A 305 20.18 -3.25 10.60
C ARG A 305 19.67 -3.46 12.03
N ARG A 306 18.39 -3.73 12.20
CA ARG A 306 17.81 -4.08 13.50
C ARG A 306 18.25 -5.46 13.97
N GLN A 307 18.57 -6.35 13.04
CA GLN A 307 19.13 -7.68 13.29
C GLN A 307 20.36 -7.89 12.41
N PRO A 308 21.54 -8.17 12.98
CA PRO A 308 22.76 -8.40 12.20
C PRO A 308 22.66 -9.65 11.31
N LEU A 309 23.25 -9.59 10.12
CA LEU A 309 23.47 -10.77 9.28
C LEU A 309 24.64 -11.64 9.83
N PRO A 310 24.86 -12.85 9.29
CA PRO A 310 26.05 -13.65 9.60
C PRO A 310 27.37 -12.86 9.44
N VAL A 311 28.38 -13.22 10.23
CA VAL A 311 29.65 -12.46 10.39
C VAL A 311 30.44 -12.30 9.08
N ASP A 312 30.22 -13.18 8.11
CA ASP A 312 30.82 -13.18 6.78
C ASP A 312 30.09 -12.25 5.78
N SER A 313 28.97 -11.65 6.16
CA SER A 313 28.22 -10.71 5.33
C SER A 313 28.90 -9.34 5.32
N VAL A 314 29.20 -8.80 4.13
CA VAL A 314 29.85 -7.48 3.95
C VAL A 314 29.01 -6.35 4.58
N ASP A 315 27.69 -6.52 4.57
CA ASP A 315 26.70 -5.58 5.07
C ASP A 315 26.10 -6.02 6.41
N GLN A 316 26.90 -6.68 7.26
CA GLN A 316 26.44 -7.33 8.49
C GLN A 316 25.50 -6.47 9.36
N ASN A 317 25.88 -5.20 9.59
CA ASN A 317 25.23 -4.33 10.57
C ASN A 317 24.57 -3.09 9.93
N ILE A 318 24.78 -2.84 8.64
CA ILE A 318 24.35 -1.63 7.95
C ILE A 318 23.61 -2.03 6.67
N LEU A 319 22.51 -1.34 6.38
CA LEU A 319 21.82 -1.41 5.09
C LEU A 319 22.48 -0.43 4.13
N TYR A 320 23.17 -0.97 3.11
CA TYR A 320 23.80 -0.22 2.03
C TYR A 320 22.91 -0.18 0.77
N PRO A 321 23.14 0.76 -0.16
CA PRO A 321 22.34 0.84 -1.38
C PRO A 321 22.31 -0.46 -2.20
N GLY A 322 23.44 -1.17 -2.23
CA GLY A 322 23.60 -2.47 -2.88
C GLY A 322 23.29 -3.68 -1.99
N SER A 323 22.81 -3.47 -0.75
CA SER A 323 22.34 -4.58 0.09
C SER A 323 21.18 -5.28 -0.61
N THR A 324 21.24 -6.60 -0.65
CA THR A 324 20.12 -7.40 -1.15
C THR A 324 18.96 -7.29 -0.17
N VAL A 325 17.76 -7.00 -0.69
CA VAL A 325 16.53 -6.97 0.09
C VAL A 325 16.26 -8.37 0.64
N LEU A 326 16.24 -8.51 1.97
CA LEU A 326 16.02 -9.80 2.60
C LEU A 326 14.52 -10.10 2.62
N LEU A 327 14.06 -10.97 1.73
CA LEU A 327 12.73 -11.59 1.76
C LEU A 327 12.88 -13.11 1.83
N ARG A 328 12.36 -13.72 2.90
CA ARG A 328 12.46 -15.17 3.11
C ARG A 328 11.13 -15.74 3.57
N THR A 329 10.80 -16.95 3.13
CA THR A 329 9.57 -17.66 3.53
C THR A 329 9.94 -18.98 4.18
N GLY A 330 9.26 -19.26 5.28
CA GLY A 330 9.27 -20.51 6.02
C GLY A 330 8.17 -20.42 7.07
N GLU A 331 7.34 -21.46 7.17
CA GLU A 331 6.27 -21.51 8.16
C GLU A 331 6.84 -21.32 9.56
N GLU A 332 6.24 -20.40 10.32
CA GLU A 332 6.70 -20.02 11.68
C GLU A 332 8.20 -19.63 11.75
N GLY A 333 8.80 -19.21 10.63
CA GLY A 333 10.23 -18.90 10.54
C GLY A 333 11.15 -20.13 10.58
N VAL A 334 10.63 -21.34 10.40
CA VAL A 334 11.42 -22.57 10.37
C VAL A 334 12.09 -22.76 9.02
N ASN A 335 13.43 -22.87 9.01
CA ASN A 335 14.27 -23.05 7.82
C ASN A 335 13.91 -22.12 6.63
N PRO A 336 13.86 -20.79 6.86
CA PRO A 336 13.34 -19.87 5.87
C PRO A 336 14.29 -19.76 4.68
N LEU A 337 13.74 -19.82 3.47
CA LEU A 337 14.50 -19.69 2.22
C LEU A 337 14.27 -18.32 1.60
N SER A 338 15.33 -17.71 1.07
CA SER A 338 15.22 -16.48 0.28
C SER A 338 14.30 -16.68 -0.92
N VAL A 339 13.45 -15.69 -1.23
CA VAL A 339 12.60 -15.68 -2.42
C VAL A 339 13.40 -15.70 -3.72
N PHE A 340 14.69 -15.33 -3.69
CA PHE A 340 15.58 -15.40 -4.84
C PHE A 340 16.26 -16.79 -5.01
N SER A 341 16.10 -17.70 -4.04
CA SER A 341 16.61 -19.06 -4.16
C SER A 341 15.78 -19.86 -5.14
N ARG A 342 16.41 -20.54 -6.11
CA ARG A 342 15.70 -21.45 -7.05
C ARG A 342 14.92 -22.59 -6.37
N PHE A 343 15.19 -22.86 -5.10
CA PHE A 343 14.50 -23.89 -4.31
C PHE A 343 13.28 -23.34 -3.58
N ASN A 344 13.06 -22.03 -3.62
CA ASN A 344 11.90 -21.38 -3.06
C ASN A 344 10.71 -21.47 -4.01
N THR A 345 9.53 -21.79 -3.49
CA THR A 345 8.29 -21.87 -4.28
C THR A 345 7.90 -20.52 -4.91
N LEU A 346 8.33 -19.40 -4.32
CA LEU A 346 8.08 -18.05 -4.83
C LEU A 346 9.12 -17.56 -5.83
N ALA A 347 10.23 -18.30 -6.03
CA ALA A 347 11.27 -17.91 -6.99
C ALA A 347 10.75 -17.51 -8.38
N PRO A 348 9.76 -18.21 -8.98
CA PRO A 348 9.19 -17.84 -10.27
C PRO A 348 8.62 -16.41 -10.34
N PHE A 349 8.34 -15.75 -9.21
CA PHE A 349 7.75 -14.41 -9.15
C PHE A 349 8.76 -13.31 -8.83
N PHE A 350 9.93 -13.69 -8.31
CA PHE A 350 10.95 -12.76 -7.82
C PHE A 350 12.26 -12.80 -8.61
N THR A 351 12.64 -13.94 -9.20
CA THR A 351 13.98 -14.09 -9.83
C THR A 351 14.25 -13.13 -10.98
N ALA A 352 13.21 -12.63 -11.68
CA ALA A 352 13.38 -11.64 -12.75
C ALA A 352 13.42 -10.18 -12.24
N LEU A 353 13.07 -9.93 -10.98
CA LEU A 353 13.15 -8.61 -10.37
C LEU A 353 14.60 -8.33 -9.92
N PRO A 354 15.01 -7.05 -9.86
CA PRO A 354 16.22 -6.67 -9.13
C PRO A 354 16.19 -7.15 -7.68
N SER A 355 17.35 -7.30 -7.06
CA SER A 355 17.44 -7.77 -5.66
C SER A 355 17.93 -6.71 -4.68
N GLU A 356 18.41 -5.56 -5.15
CA GLU A 356 19.09 -4.55 -4.34
C GLU A 356 18.16 -3.39 -3.98
N TYR A 357 18.28 -2.86 -2.76
CA TYR A 357 17.42 -1.77 -2.27
C TYR A 357 17.34 -0.55 -3.19
N LEU A 358 18.48 -0.09 -3.71
CA LEU A 358 18.52 1.12 -4.54
C LEU A 358 17.75 0.96 -5.86
N SER A 359 17.62 -0.27 -6.38
CA SER A 359 16.86 -0.55 -7.59
C SER A 359 15.38 -0.16 -7.44
N PHE A 360 14.87 -0.21 -6.21
CA PHE A 360 13.48 0.10 -5.89
C PHE A 360 13.22 1.58 -5.59
N SER A 361 14.19 2.46 -5.82
CA SER A 361 14.03 3.90 -5.57
C SER A 361 13.01 4.58 -6.50
N ASP A 362 12.98 4.22 -7.79
CA ASP A 362 12.08 4.83 -8.79
C ASP A 362 11.25 3.73 -9.48
N ILE A 363 9.92 3.79 -9.34
CA ILE A 363 9.01 2.79 -9.94
C ILE A 363 9.06 2.75 -11.46
N ARG A 364 9.58 3.81 -12.09
CA ARG A 364 9.65 3.94 -13.55
C ARG A 364 10.98 3.40 -14.12
N ASP A 365 11.90 2.97 -13.25
CA ASP A 365 13.26 2.55 -13.59
C ASP A 365 13.53 1.11 -13.13
N LEU A 366 12.59 0.21 -13.45
CA LEU A 366 12.62 -1.22 -13.13
C LEU A 366 12.62 -2.10 -14.39
N GLY A 367 13.06 -1.54 -15.52
CA GLY A 367 13.02 -2.21 -16.82
C GLY A 367 11.57 -2.55 -17.23
N VAL A 368 11.35 -3.80 -17.67
CA VAL A 368 10.01 -4.28 -18.07
C VAL A 368 9.01 -4.38 -16.91
N PHE A 369 9.49 -4.32 -15.66
CA PHE A 369 8.64 -4.32 -14.47
C PHE A 369 8.27 -2.91 -13.99
N SER A 370 8.68 -1.88 -14.73
CA SER A 370 8.32 -0.50 -14.43
C SER A 370 6.81 -0.31 -14.46
N TYR A 371 6.32 0.50 -13.53
CA TYR A 371 4.90 0.78 -13.38
C TYR A 371 4.69 2.23 -12.96
N ASN A 372 3.44 2.68 -13.04
CA ASN A 372 3.02 3.95 -12.46
C ASN A 372 1.59 3.84 -11.93
N TYR A 373 1.03 4.97 -11.50
CA TYR A 373 -0.28 5.06 -10.89
C TYR A 373 -1.24 5.89 -11.74
N GLU A 374 -2.49 5.46 -11.78
CA GLU A 374 -3.63 6.30 -12.14
C GLU A 374 -4.20 6.92 -10.87
N MET A 375 -4.08 8.23 -10.73
CA MET A 375 -4.50 8.98 -9.56
C MET A 375 -5.76 9.80 -9.85
N THR A 376 -6.58 9.96 -8.81
CA THR A 376 -7.75 10.83 -8.81
C THR A 376 -7.87 11.54 -7.45
N GLY A 377 -8.73 12.56 -7.39
CA GLY A 377 -9.06 13.26 -6.15
C GLY A 377 -7.85 13.90 -5.47
N LEU A 378 -7.79 13.82 -4.14
CA LEU A 378 -6.78 14.52 -3.34
C LEU A 378 -5.36 14.03 -3.61
N LEU A 379 -5.17 12.72 -3.88
CA LEU A 379 -3.85 12.18 -4.22
C LEU A 379 -3.32 12.73 -5.55
N ALA A 380 -4.19 12.88 -6.56
CA ALA A 380 -3.82 13.53 -7.81
C ALA A 380 -3.46 15.00 -7.62
N GLU A 381 -4.16 15.70 -6.74
CA GLU A 381 -3.86 17.09 -6.40
C GLU A 381 -2.49 17.23 -5.72
N ILE A 382 -2.18 16.41 -4.71
CA ILE A 382 -0.86 16.42 -4.05
C ILE A 382 0.23 16.10 -5.08
N PHE A 383 0.01 15.11 -5.94
CA PHE A 383 0.97 14.73 -6.99
C PHE A 383 1.22 15.86 -7.99
N THR A 384 0.17 16.58 -8.40
CA THR A 384 0.27 17.64 -9.42
C THR A 384 0.85 18.93 -8.87
N THR A 385 0.36 19.37 -7.70
CA THR A 385 0.73 20.66 -7.09
C THR A 385 2.02 20.60 -6.27
N CYS A 386 2.41 19.41 -5.77
CA CYS A 386 3.56 19.23 -4.89
C CYS A 386 3.59 20.25 -3.74
N PRO A 387 2.50 20.36 -2.96
CA PRO A 387 2.34 21.42 -1.99
C PRO A 387 3.42 21.29 -0.92
N GLY A 388 4.22 22.35 -0.72
CA GLY A 388 5.31 22.32 0.26
C GLY A 388 6.60 21.61 -0.18
N ALA A 389 6.73 21.16 -1.43
CA ALA A 389 7.96 20.53 -1.91
C ALA A 389 9.10 21.53 -2.27
N GLY A 390 8.79 22.83 -2.38
CA GLY A 390 9.76 23.91 -2.66
C GLY A 390 10.58 24.38 -1.45
N MET A 391 10.79 23.50 -0.47
CA MET A 391 11.42 23.78 0.83
C MET A 391 12.93 23.45 0.85
N ASP A 392 13.65 23.79 -0.21
CA ASP A 392 15.12 23.63 -0.30
C ASP A 392 15.77 24.99 -0.63
N PRO A 393 16.68 25.52 0.22
CA PRO A 393 17.39 26.78 -0.04
C PRO A 393 18.34 26.72 -1.25
N ASN A 394 18.61 25.54 -1.82
CA ASN A 394 19.42 25.36 -3.02
C ASN A 394 18.62 24.94 -4.27
N ALA A 395 17.31 24.70 -4.16
CA ALA A 395 16.47 24.48 -5.31
C ALA A 395 16.06 25.83 -5.90
N ALA A 396 16.88 26.34 -6.82
CA ALA A 396 16.44 27.39 -7.73
C ALA A 396 15.07 26.99 -8.29
N SER A 397 14.09 27.87 -8.12
CA SER A 397 12.72 27.75 -8.59
C SER A 397 12.68 27.34 -10.06
N LEU A 398 12.71 26.03 -10.31
CA LEU A 398 12.45 25.51 -11.63
C LEU A 398 10.96 25.75 -11.88
N PRO A 399 10.58 26.48 -12.94
CA PRO A 399 9.18 26.65 -13.28
C PRO A 399 8.58 25.26 -13.43
N VAL A 400 7.40 25.06 -12.85
CA VAL A 400 6.53 23.93 -13.16
C VAL A 400 6.32 23.94 -14.67
N ARG A 401 7.15 23.23 -15.41
CA ARG A 401 6.89 22.95 -16.82
C ARG A 401 5.67 22.06 -16.80
N HIS A 402 4.54 22.62 -17.23
CA HIS A 402 3.42 21.82 -17.72
C HIS A 402 4.00 20.70 -18.58
N LEU A 403 3.73 19.45 -18.20
CA LEU A 403 3.92 18.28 -19.05
C LEU A 403 2.98 18.45 -20.24
N VAL A 404 3.43 19.23 -21.23
CA VAL A 404 2.77 19.31 -22.53
C VAL A 404 3.28 18.12 -23.32
N SER A 405 2.34 17.22 -23.62
CA SER A 405 2.47 16.12 -24.57
C SER A 405 3.17 16.61 -25.84
N SER A 406 4.29 15.98 -26.16
CA SER A 406 4.80 15.96 -27.54
C SER A 406 4.90 14.50 -27.97
N VAL A 407 3.82 14.02 -28.59
CA VAL A 407 3.84 12.81 -29.40
C VAL A 407 4.60 13.16 -30.68
N ASN A 408 5.91 12.96 -30.67
CA ASN A 408 6.69 12.82 -31.91
C ASN A 408 7.34 11.44 -31.89
N ALA A 409 6.63 10.50 -32.50
CA ALA A 409 7.10 9.16 -32.78
C ALA A 409 8.24 9.22 -33.80
N THR A 410 9.48 9.33 -33.33
CA THR A 410 10.71 8.85 -34.00
C THR A 410 11.93 9.18 -33.13
N GLU A 411 12.24 8.34 -32.15
CA GLU A 411 13.61 7.99 -31.68
C GLU A 411 13.49 7.08 -30.45
N GLY A 412 14.08 5.88 -30.51
CA GLY A 412 14.03 4.87 -29.45
C GLY A 412 14.84 5.24 -28.21
N LYS A 413 14.28 6.11 -27.36
CA LYS A 413 14.69 6.33 -25.96
C LYS A 413 13.52 5.86 -25.08
N SER A 414 13.79 5.04 -24.06
CA SER A 414 12.75 4.40 -23.24
C SER A 414 11.76 5.44 -22.70
N ALA A 415 10.56 5.49 -23.26
CA ALA A 415 9.50 6.32 -22.72
C ALA A 415 9.13 5.78 -21.34
N PHE A 416 9.14 6.63 -20.33
CA PHE A 416 8.71 6.25 -19.00
C PHE A 416 7.25 5.78 -19.00
N VAL A 417 6.92 4.92 -18.03
CA VAL A 417 5.52 4.75 -17.67
C VAL A 417 5.08 6.04 -16.98
N GLU A 418 4.26 6.84 -17.65
CA GLU A 418 3.74 8.09 -17.10
C GLU A 418 2.58 7.84 -16.14
N ALA A 419 2.44 8.71 -15.14
CA ALA A 419 1.29 8.70 -14.25
C ALA A 419 0.05 9.18 -15.01
N VAL A 420 -1.09 8.57 -14.73
CA VAL A 420 -2.37 8.98 -15.31
C VAL A 420 -3.11 9.83 -14.28
N ILE A 421 -3.49 11.06 -14.64
CA ILE A 421 -4.28 11.93 -13.78
C ILE A 421 -5.71 11.96 -14.31
N VAL A 422 -6.64 11.40 -13.55
CA VAL A 422 -8.06 11.43 -13.89
C VAL A 422 -8.64 12.78 -13.43
N PRO A 423 -9.12 13.63 -14.34
CA PRO A 423 -9.76 14.89 -13.97
C PRO A 423 -10.96 14.62 -13.06
N ASN A 424 -11.04 15.33 -11.94
CA ASN A 424 -12.17 15.24 -11.04
C ASN A 424 -12.89 16.59 -10.95
N ASN A 425 -14.20 16.58 -11.19
CA ASN A 425 -15.08 17.76 -11.05
C ASN A 425 -15.50 18.03 -9.60
N ARG A 426 -15.09 17.19 -8.63
CA ARG A 426 -15.30 17.49 -7.21
C ARG A 426 -14.52 18.74 -6.88
N THR A 427 -15.21 19.74 -6.33
CA THR A 427 -14.59 20.95 -5.78
C THR A 427 -13.46 20.53 -4.86
N VAL A 428 -12.26 20.75 -5.38
CA VAL A 428 -10.95 20.77 -4.75
C VAL A 428 -11.08 21.21 -3.30
N ASP A 429 -10.27 20.61 -2.43
CA ASP A 429 -10.24 20.78 -0.99
C ASP A 429 -10.20 22.25 -0.54
N ALA A 430 -11.35 22.91 -0.62
CA ALA A 430 -11.50 24.33 -0.37
C ALA A 430 -11.19 24.63 1.10
N TRP A 431 -11.49 23.67 1.99
CA TRP A 431 -11.18 23.79 3.40
C TRP A 431 -9.67 23.78 3.65
N TYR A 432 -8.93 22.86 3.03
CA TYR A 432 -7.48 22.75 3.23
C TYR A 432 -6.76 23.96 2.65
N SER A 433 -7.13 24.37 1.43
CA SER A 433 -6.56 25.56 0.79
C SER A 433 -6.82 26.83 1.61
N GLU A 434 -8.05 27.01 2.12
CA GLU A 434 -8.41 28.15 2.96
C GLU A 434 -7.69 28.11 4.32
N ALA A 435 -7.61 26.94 4.96
CA ALA A 435 -6.92 26.75 6.23
C ALA A 435 -5.41 27.01 6.07
N LEU A 436 -4.79 26.50 5.01
CA LEU A 436 -3.37 26.70 4.72
C LEU A 436 -3.08 28.18 4.42
N ALA A 437 -3.95 28.88 3.69
CA ALA A 437 -3.79 30.31 3.46
C ALA A 437 -3.88 31.12 4.78
N ALA A 438 -4.84 30.79 5.64
CA ALA A 438 -4.98 31.43 6.95
C ALA A 438 -3.77 31.15 7.86
N ALA A 439 -3.26 29.92 7.85
CA ALA A 439 -2.07 29.53 8.60
C ALA A 439 -0.81 30.23 8.09
N SER A 440 -0.61 30.29 6.76
CA SER A 440 0.54 30.97 6.14
C SER A 440 0.57 32.46 6.51
N ASN A 441 -0.58 33.12 6.50
CA ASN A 441 -0.68 34.52 6.92
C ASN A 441 -0.30 34.70 8.40
N SER A 442 -0.69 33.76 9.26
CA SER A 442 -0.40 33.80 10.69
C SER A 442 1.09 33.57 10.97
N SER A 443 1.73 32.63 10.27
CA SER A 443 3.17 32.37 10.37
C SER A 443 4.04 33.56 9.93
N SER A 444 3.57 34.35 8.96
CA SER A 444 4.30 35.54 8.48
C SER A 444 4.37 36.71 9.47
N ILE A 445 3.44 36.76 10.44
CA ILE A 445 3.34 37.85 11.43
C ILE A 445 4.29 37.63 12.62
N GLU A 446 4.70 36.38 12.88
CA GLU A 446 5.44 36.01 14.09
C GLU A 446 6.96 36.22 13.97
N THR A 447 7.53 36.46 12.79
CA THR A 447 8.99 36.64 12.68
C THR A 447 9.45 37.36 11.39
N MET A 448 9.97 38.59 11.52
CA MET A 448 10.57 39.37 10.41
C MET A 448 11.95 38.85 9.95
N MET A 449 12.39 37.63 10.33
CA MET A 449 13.75 37.13 10.08
C MET A 449 13.85 35.63 9.71
N VAL A 450 12.76 34.96 9.35
CA VAL A 450 12.75 33.50 9.11
C VAL A 450 12.56 33.17 7.61
N ASP A 451 13.25 32.11 7.17
CA ASP A 451 13.19 31.54 5.82
C ASP A 451 11.75 31.21 5.39
N ALA A 452 11.37 31.53 4.15
CA ALA A 452 10.07 31.26 3.57
C ALA A 452 9.71 29.76 3.62
N THR A 453 10.71 28.90 3.51
CA THR A 453 10.62 27.44 3.68
C THR A 453 10.07 27.06 5.06
N GLN A 454 10.64 27.65 6.12
CA GLN A 454 10.25 27.35 7.48
C GLN A 454 8.84 27.86 7.77
N ASN A 455 8.45 29.03 7.23
CA ASN A 455 7.09 29.56 7.38
C ASN A 455 6.04 28.65 6.73
N ALA A 456 6.33 28.09 5.54
CA ALA A 456 5.45 27.15 4.88
C ALA A 456 5.29 25.84 5.69
N LEU A 457 6.39 25.34 6.27
CA LEU A 457 6.36 24.16 7.12
C LEU A 457 5.53 24.37 8.39
N GLU A 458 5.70 25.51 9.05
CA GLU A 458 4.92 25.85 10.25
C GLU A 458 3.43 25.98 9.93
N ALA A 459 3.06 26.55 8.78
CA ALA A 459 1.68 26.61 8.33
C ALA A 459 1.08 25.20 8.11
N ILE A 460 1.81 24.30 7.44
CA ILE A 460 1.37 22.90 7.24
C ILE A 460 1.15 22.19 8.58
N LYS A 461 2.10 22.32 9.52
CA LYS A 461 1.97 21.75 10.87
C LYS A 461 0.76 22.34 11.59
N ASP A 462 0.53 23.64 11.50
CA ASP A 462 -0.59 24.29 12.17
C ASP A 462 -1.94 23.77 11.65
N VAL A 463 -2.08 23.55 10.33
CA VAL A 463 -3.30 22.94 9.75
C VAL A 463 -3.48 21.48 10.18
N GLU A 464 -2.41 20.70 10.34
CA GLU A 464 -2.51 19.34 10.92
C GLU A 464 -3.00 19.41 12.37
N LYS A 465 -2.51 20.36 13.19
CA LYS A 465 -3.00 20.57 14.56
C LYS A 465 -4.49 20.89 14.60
N MET A 466 -4.95 21.81 13.75
CA MET A 466 -6.38 22.14 13.60
C MET A 466 -7.19 20.88 13.28
N THR A 467 -6.68 20.05 12.38
CA THR A 467 -7.32 18.80 11.99
C THR A 467 -7.39 17.80 13.15
N CYS A 468 -6.29 17.58 13.88
CA CYS A 468 -6.31 16.71 15.06
C CYS A 468 -7.32 17.19 16.12
N VAL A 469 -7.39 18.51 16.38
CA VAL A 469 -8.37 19.08 17.32
C VAL A 469 -9.79 18.94 16.80
N PHE A 470 -10.03 19.15 15.49
CA PHE A 470 -11.34 18.91 14.89
C PHE A 470 -11.79 17.46 15.05
N TYR A 471 -10.90 16.48 14.89
CA TYR A 471 -11.26 15.08 15.15
C TYR A 471 -11.63 14.82 16.61
N ASP A 472 -10.82 15.35 17.54
CA ASP A 472 -11.05 15.23 18.99
C ASP A 472 -12.42 15.82 19.39
N GLU A 473 -12.76 16.97 18.83
CA GLU A 473 -13.98 17.72 19.17
C GLU A 473 -15.22 17.22 18.40
N CYS A 474 -15.07 16.76 17.15
CA CYS A 474 -16.18 16.59 16.22
C CYS A 474 -16.33 15.21 15.55
N ARG A 475 -15.35 14.31 15.66
CA ARG A 475 -15.32 12.98 15.00
C ARG A 475 -14.96 11.84 15.96
N ASP A 476 -15.77 11.68 17.01
CA ASP A 476 -15.69 10.64 18.05
C ASP A 476 -14.33 10.49 18.79
N GLY A 477 -13.37 11.38 18.54
CA GLY A 477 -12.08 11.43 19.22
C GLY A 477 -10.90 11.02 18.33
N VAL A 478 -9.70 11.19 18.87
CA VAL A 478 -8.46 10.62 18.30
C VAL A 478 -8.02 9.44 19.15
N PHE A 479 -7.84 8.29 18.49
CA PHE A 479 -7.47 7.04 19.15
C PHE A 479 -5.98 6.75 18.97
N ASP A 480 -5.34 6.31 20.06
CA ASP A 480 -3.94 5.89 20.03
C ASP A 480 -3.82 4.39 19.71
N PHE A 481 -2.59 3.92 19.49
CA PHE A 481 -2.31 2.52 19.22
C PHE A 481 -2.74 1.60 20.37
N SER A 482 -3.44 0.52 20.02
CA SER A 482 -3.79 -0.53 20.99
C SER A 482 -2.55 -1.23 21.54
N ASP A 483 -2.63 -1.78 22.75
CA ASP A 483 -1.53 -2.53 23.36
C ASP A 483 -1.09 -3.73 22.51
N GLY A 484 -2.04 -4.37 21.80
CA GLY A 484 -1.75 -5.46 20.86
C GLY A 484 -0.87 -4.99 19.72
N PHE A 485 -1.23 -3.88 19.08
CA PHE A 485 -0.45 -3.28 18.01
C PHE A 485 0.95 -2.87 18.48
N ARG A 486 1.04 -2.22 19.64
CA ARG A 486 2.32 -1.79 20.24
C ARG A 486 3.28 -2.96 20.45
N ARG A 487 2.78 -4.09 20.96
CA ARG A 487 3.58 -5.31 21.13
C ARG A 487 4.03 -5.91 19.80
N SER A 488 3.14 -5.96 18.81
CA SER A 488 3.42 -6.62 17.53
C SER A 488 4.43 -5.83 16.68
N PHE A 489 4.25 -4.51 16.55
CA PHE A 489 5.10 -3.64 15.73
C PHE A 489 6.23 -2.95 16.50
N GLN A 490 6.37 -3.26 17.80
CA GLN A 490 7.32 -2.61 18.72
C GLN A 490 7.18 -1.07 18.73
N ALA A 491 5.96 -0.57 18.60
CA ALA A 491 5.67 0.86 18.56
C ALA A 491 5.79 1.48 19.98
N SER A 492 6.82 2.31 20.18
CA SER A 492 7.13 2.94 21.47
C SER A 492 6.45 4.30 21.69
N GLY A 493 6.09 5.02 20.62
CA GLY A 493 5.43 6.32 20.67
C GLY A 493 3.89 6.25 20.55
N SER A 494 3.22 7.37 20.79
CA SER A 494 1.80 7.55 20.46
C SER A 494 1.61 7.90 19.00
N SER A 495 0.38 7.75 18.50
CA SER A 495 0.01 8.24 17.17
C SER A 495 0.31 9.74 17.03
N PRO A 496 0.55 10.26 15.79
CA PRO A 496 0.86 11.68 15.59
C PRO A 496 -0.18 12.62 16.20
N CYS A 497 -1.48 12.41 15.93
CA CYS A 497 -2.51 13.30 16.49
C CYS A 497 -2.71 13.14 17.98
N THR A 498 -2.53 11.94 18.56
CA THR A 498 -2.54 11.77 20.02
C THR A 498 -1.43 12.61 20.66
N THR A 499 -0.23 12.60 20.08
CA THR A 499 0.91 13.41 20.54
C THR A 499 0.62 14.91 20.42
N ILE A 500 0.09 15.35 19.27
CA ILE A 500 -0.27 16.75 19.04
C ILE A 500 -1.30 17.23 20.06
N LEU A 501 -2.36 16.46 20.29
CA LEU A 501 -3.41 16.81 21.27
C LEU A 501 -2.87 16.87 22.70
N ALA A 502 -1.99 15.95 23.09
CA ALA A 502 -1.35 15.96 24.40
C ALA A 502 -0.49 17.23 24.61
N ASN A 503 0.27 17.63 23.59
CA ASN A 503 1.09 18.85 23.64
C ASN A 503 0.22 20.12 23.72
N ILE A 504 -0.89 20.18 22.98
CA ILE A 504 -1.84 21.31 23.06
C ILE A 504 -2.51 21.37 24.42
N LYS A 505 -3.00 20.24 24.94
CA LYS A 505 -3.69 20.17 26.24
C LYS A 505 -2.76 20.50 27.42
N SER A 506 -1.47 20.20 27.31
CA SER A 506 -0.46 20.54 28.33
C SER A 506 0.12 21.96 28.20
N GLY A 507 -0.19 22.67 27.12
CA GLY A 507 0.38 23.99 26.82
C GLY A 507 1.81 23.97 26.27
N LEU A 508 2.35 22.80 25.93
CA LEU A 508 3.64 22.65 25.25
C LEU A 508 3.59 23.10 23.79
N ASP A 509 2.40 23.07 23.18
CA ASP A 509 2.16 23.54 21.82
C ASP A 509 0.81 24.25 21.73
N HIS A 510 0.59 25.03 20.67
CA HIS A 510 -0.70 25.69 20.40
C HIS A 510 -0.93 25.85 18.90
N ILE A 511 -2.20 26.10 18.54
CA ILE A 511 -2.59 26.48 17.17
C ILE A 511 -2.40 27.99 17.04
N ARG A 512 -1.60 28.42 16.07
CA ARG A 512 -1.27 29.84 15.84
C ARG A 512 -2.34 30.57 15.05
N THR A 513 -3.03 29.86 14.17
CA THR A 513 -4.03 30.46 13.28
C THR A 513 -5.28 30.90 14.06
N PRO A 514 -5.60 32.21 14.08
CA PRO A 514 -6.77 32.71 14.77
C PRO A 514 -8.05 32.27 14.04
N ASN A 515 -9.13 32.06 14.81
CA ASN A 515 -10.46 31.71 14.29
C ASN A 515 -10.52 30.46 13.39
N TRP A 516 -9.52 29.58 13.46
CA TRP A 516 -9.42 28.39 12.60
C TRP A 516 -10.66 27.49 12.64
N ARG A 517 -11.33 27.37 13.79
CA ARG A 517 -12.58 26.59 13.93
C ARG A 517 -13.66 27.06 12.97
N SER A 518 -13.75 28.38 12.72
CA SER A 518 -14.73 28.93 11.78
C SER A 518 -14.44 28.52 10.33
N ILE A 519 -13.17 28.30 9.98
CA ILE A 519 -12.78 27.79 8.66
C ILE A 519 -13.31 26.36 8.51
N PHE A 520 -13.01 25.48 9.47
CA PHE A 520 -13.48 24.08 9.42
C PHE A 520 -15.01 23.98 9.42
N LEU A 521 -15.70 24.74 10.28
CA LEU A 521 -17.16 24.71 10.39
C LEU A 521 -17.90 25.32 9.18
N ARG A 522 -17.22 26.06 8.29
CA ARG A 522 -17.79 26.46 6.99
C ARG A 522 -17.93 25.28 6.04
N HIS A 523 -17.04 24.29 6.15
CA HIS A 523 -16.93 23.17 5.20
C HIS A 523 -17.40 21.84 5.79
N MET A 524 -17.37 21.68 7.10
CA MET A 524 -17.61 20.41 7.80
C MET A 524 -18.61 20.60 8.95
N LYS A 525 -19.35 19.53 9.28
CA LYS A 525 -20.26 19.48 10.43
C LYS A 525 -19.73 18.53 11.50
N CYS A 526 -19.98 18.86 12.77
CA CYS A 526 -19.67 17.98 13.90
C CYS A 526 -20.82 16.98 14.12
N ASP A 527 -20.50 15.76 14.54
CA ASP A 527 -21.50 14.70 14.75
C ASP A 527 -22.40 14.95 15.98
N ARG A 528 -21.92 15.79 16.91
CA ARG A 528 -22.64 16.22 18.11
C ARG A 528 -22.77 17.73 18.08
N THR A 529 -23.94 18.23 17.68
CA THR A 529 -24.37 19.61 17.92
C THR A 529 -25.51 19.63 18.92
#